data_AF-A3TJL7-F1
#
_entry.id   AF-A3TJL7-F1
#
_cell.length_a   1.000
_cell.length_b   1.000
_cell.length_c   1.000
_cell.angle_alpha   90.00
_cell.angle_beta   90.00
_cell.angle_gamma   90.00
#
_symmetry.space_group_name_H-M   'P 1'
#
loop_
_entity.id
_entity.type
_entity.pdbx_description
1 polymer ?
#
loop_
_entity_poly.entity_id
_entity_poly.type
_entity_poly.pdbx_seq_one_letter_code
_entity_poly.pdbx_strand_id
1 'polypeptide(L)'
;MEEQELVKVRLKFKEGADLPAAETMWAEPVEAHDGGGTYRLMNTSFMVPLASGDVVRAEIDGWGGLQVVNVVSPCDRVMTVVEYPESDDAKVQAIADSWTKGTDGWTEGGNRMLFTIWAEGLPLDTISSILTTTLGSLEGWEWHTAAGPEHRTQAELGEVDFELDREGPTPFETDYWAPDDPEWAARGVTDPDMLAFIQRLASEDERVARTLKNGKHDNVMIYIERITSDDPRSLPPLDGPLLDEP
;
A
#
# COMPACT_ATOMS: atom_id res chain seq x y z
N MET A 1 -22.12 -6.87 -16.89
CA MET A 1 -20.91 -6.09 -16.66
C MET A 1 -20.20 -6.86 -15.57
N GLU A 2 -19.18 -7.64 -15.93
CA GLU A 2 -18.37 -8.34 -14.93
C GLU A 2 -17.72 -7.27 -14.04
N GLU A 3 -17.86 -7.42 -12.71
CA GLU A 3 -17.08 -6.61 -11.77
C GLU A 3 -15.62 -6.94 -12.03
N GLN A 4 -14.84 -5.96 -12.51
CA GLN A 4 -13.39 -6.13 -12.58
C GLN A 4 -12.85 -6.12 -11.14
N GLU A 5 -12.08 -7.14 -10.81
CA GLU A 5 -11.46 -7.28 -9.50
C GLU A 5 -10.40 -6.20 -9.32
N LEU A 6 -10.50 -5.43 -8.22
CA LEU A 6 -9.51 -4.43 -7.86
C LEU A 6 -8.20 -5.10 -7.46
N VAL A 7 -7.08 -4.57 -7.93
CA VAL A 7 -5.74 -5.04 -7.57
C VAL A 7 -5.02 -4.02 -6.70
N LYS A 8 -3.94 -4.45 -6.04
CA LYS A 8 -3.02 -3.57 -5.33
C LYS A 8 -1.77 -3.33 -6.17
N VAL A 9 -1.38 -2.07 -6.31
CA VAL A 9 -0.11 -1.67 -6.91
C VAL A 9 0.78 -1.02 -5.85
N ARG A 10 2.07 -1.34 -5.86
CA ARG A 10 3.08 -0.87 -4.93
C ARG A 10 3.84 0.30 -5.52
N LEU A 11 3.87 1.42 -4.82
CA LEU A 11 4.69 2.58 -5.12
C LEU A 11 5.95 2.53 -4.24
N LYS A 12 7.12 2.38 -4.86
CA LYS A 12 8.39 2.32 -4.14
C LYS A 12 8.96 3.74 -3.98
N PHE A 13 9.53 4.05 -2.82
CA PHE A 13 10.21 5.31 -2.59
C PHE A 13 11.73 5.10 -2.58
N LYS A 14 12.48 6.14 -2.95
CA LYS A 14 13.95 6.11 -2.94
C LYS A 14 14.46 6.00 -1.51
N GLU A 15 15.53 5.23 -1.33
CA GLU A 15 16.23 5.16 -0.05
C GLU A 15 16.72 6.55 0.39
N GLY A 16 16.49 6.88 1.66
CA GLY A 16 16.90 8.17 2.23
C GLY A 16 15.95 9.34 1.94
N ALA A 17 14.87 9.14 1.18
CA ALA A 17 13.69 10.00 1.31
C ALA A 17 13.12 9.75 2.71
N ASP A 18 12.74 10.79 3.46
CA ASP A 18 12.14 10.69 4.80
C ASP A 18 10.70 10.15 4.71
N LEU A 19 10.56 8.97 4.09
CA LEU A 19 9.35 8.30 3.64
C LEU A 19 9.45 6.81 4.00
N PRO A 20 8.31 6.09 4.09
CA PRO A 20 8.36 4.62 4.19
C PRO A 20 9.06 4.00 2.98
N ALA A 21 9.39 2.70 3.05
CA ALA A 21 10.00 2.00 1.91
C ALA A 21 9.09 1.95 0.68
N ALA A 22 7.78 1.86 0.90
CA ALA A 22 6.77 1.82 -0.14
C ALA A 22 5.38 2.20 0.41
N GLU A 23 4.48 2.51 -0.51
CA GLU A 23 3.04 2.65 -0.29
C GLU A 23 2.29 1.66 -1.20
N THR A 24 1.10 1.23 -0.81
CA THR A 24 0.24 0.37 -1.63
C THR A 24 -1.08 1.06 -1.91
N MET A 25 -1.49 1.07 -3.18
CA MET A 25 -2.71 1.72 -3.65
C MET A 25 -3.62 0.70 -4.35
N TRP A 26 -4.93 0.93 -4.27
CA TRP A 26 -5.92 0.18 -5.04
C TRP A 26 -5.97 0.69 -6.47
N ALA A 27 -6.10 -0.21 -7.42
CA ALA A 27 -6.18 0.14 -8.84
C ALA A 27 -7.11 -0.81 -9.61
N GLU A 28 -7.74 -0.26 -10.65
CA GLU A 28 -8.52 -0.99 -11.63
C GLU A 28 -7.62 -1.31 -12.84
N PRO A 29 -7.58 -2.57 -13.33
CA PRO A 29 -6.89 -2.90 -14.57
C PRO A 29 -7.50 -2.18 -15.79
N VAL A 30 -6.67 -1.54 -16.62
CA VAL A 30 -7.13 -0.91 -17.89
C VAL A 30 -6.69 -1.74 -19.08
N GLU A 31 -5.40 -2.09 -19.14
CA GLU A 31 -4.78 -2.96 -20.14
C GLU A 31 -3.73 -3.82 -19.43
N ALA A 32 -4.20 -4.87 -18.75
CA ALA A 32 -3.36 -5.75 -17.94
C ALA A 32 -3.14 -7.13 -18.61
N HIS A 33 -1.99 -7.73 -18.29
CA HIS A 33 -1.56 -9.06 -18.66
C HIS A 33 -0.76 -9.69 -17.51
N ASP A 34 -0.37 -10.98 -17.63
CA ASP A 34 0.31 -11.74 -16.57
C ASP A 34 1.63 -11.14 -16.07
N GLY A 35 2.21 -10.19 -16.81
CA GLY A 35 3.47 -9.52 -16.48
C GLY A 35 3.31 -8.08 -15.98
N GLY A 36 2.07 -7.60 -15.82
CA GLY A 36 1.76 -6.21 -15.51
C GLY A 36 0.89 -5.55 -16.59
N GLY A 37 1.03 -4.24 -16.75
CA GLY A 37 0.24 -3.47 -17.70
C GLY A 37 -0.06 -2.07 -17.19
N THR A 38 -1.19 -1.50 -17.62
CA THR A 38 -1.66 -0.19 -17.14
C THR A 38 -2.86 -0.32 -16.22
N TYR A 39 -2.84 0.48 -15.16
CA TYR A 39 -3.83 0.45 -14.08
C TYR A 39 -4.28 1.87 -13.75
N ARG A 40 -5.57 2.05 -13.51
CA ARG A 40 -6.14 3.31 -13.04
C ARG A 40 -6.20 3.29 -11.52
N LEU A 41 -5.57 4.26 -10.88
CA LEU A 41 -5.60 4.37 -9.42
C LEU A 41 -7.02 4.67 -8.93
N MET A 42 -7.44 4.00 -7.86
CA MET A 42 -8.77 4.16 -7.27
C MET A 42 -8.74 5.01 -5.99
N ASN A 43 -7.59 5.11 -5.35
CA ASN A 43 -7.33 6.01 -4.24
C ASN A 43 -6.07 6.86 -4.50
N THR A 44 -5.83 7.81 -3.61
CA THR A 44 -4.76 8.80 -3.74
C THR A 44 -3.57 8.36 -2.88
N SER A 45 -2.34 8.72 -3.27
CA SER A 45 -1.16 8.51 -2.43
C SER A 45 -1.16 9.49 -1.24
N PHE A 46 -0.77 8.99 -0.07
CA PHE A 46 -0.56 9.80 1.13
C PHE A 46 0.81 10.48 1.16
N MET A 47 1.77 9.99 0.37
CA MET A 47 3.17 10.40 0.44
C MET A 47 3.59 11.32 -0.71
N VAL A 48 2.98 11.15 -1.88
CA VAL A 48 3.34 11.89 -3.11
C VAL A 48 2.09 12.34 -3.84
N PRO A 49 2.17 13.33 -4.75
CA PRO A 49 1.00 13.78 -5.49
C PRO A 49 0.65 12.78 -6.60
N LEU A 50 0.15 11.59 -6.27
CA LEU A 50 -0.54 10.68 -7.19
C LEU A 50 -2.01 10.61 -6.81
N ALA A 51 -2.90 10.87 -7.78
CA ALA A 51 -4.32 11.03 -7.56
C ALA A 51 -5.12 9.81 -8.00
N SER A 52 -6.27 9.59 -7.33
CA SER A 52 -7.32 8.72 -7.87
C SER A 52 -7.69 9.17 -9.29
N GLY A 53 -7.80 8.20 -10.20
CA GLY A 53 -8.02 8.39 -11.64
C GLY A 53 -6.74 8.49 -12.48
N ASP A 54 -5.56 8.73 -11.89
CA ASP A 54 -4.30 8.67 -12.63
C ASP A 54 -4.09 7.25 -13.18
N VAL A 55 -3.53 7.16 -14.40
CA VAL A 55 -3.17 5.89 -15.02
C VAL A 55 -1.66 5.68 -14.88
N VAL A 56 -1.29 4.56 -14.28
CA VAL A 56 0.10 4.16 -14.06
C VAL A 56 0.42 2.88 -14.84
N ARG A 57 1.70 2.67 -15.13
CA ARG A 57 2.21 1.38 -15.59
C ARG A 57 2.77 0.66 -14.38
N ALA A 58 2.37 -0.59 -14.20
CA ALA A 58 2.95 -1.47 -13.20
C ALA A 58 3.47 -2.77 -13.83
N GLU A 59 4.52 -3.32 -13.27
CA GLU A 59 5.15 -4.58 -13.67
C GLU A 59 5.31 -5.49 -12.46
N ILE A 60 5.38 -6.81 -12.70
CA ILE A 60 5.66 -7.77 -11.64
C ILE A 60 7.10 -7.61 -11.17
N ASP A 61 7.28 -7.29 -9.90
CA ASP A 61 8.58 -7.16 -9.24
C ASP A 61 9.19 -8.53 -8.89
N GLY A 62 10.41 -8.52 -8.36
CA GLY A 62 11.10 -9.75 -7.96
C GLY A 62 10.34 -10.56 -6.90
N TRP A 63 9.41 -9.93 -6.17
CA TRP A 63 8.58 -10.56 -5.14
C TRP A 63 7.24 -11.06 -5.69
N GLY A 64 6.98 -10.91 -6.99
CA GLY A 64 5.73 -11.30 -7.62
C GLY A 64 4.59 -10.27 -7.45
N GLY A 65 4.87 -9.09 -6.87
CA GLY A 65 3.90 -8.02 -6.68
C GLY A 65 3.89 -7.03 -7.84
N LEU A 66 2.77 -6.33 -8.06
CA LEU A 66 2.72 -5.23 -9.04
C LEU A 66 3.42 -3.99 -8.47
N GLN A 67 4.55 -3.58 -9.03
CA GLN A 67 5.22 -2.33 -8.71
C GLN A 67 4.94 -1.28 -9.80
N VAL A 68 4.60 -0.06 -9.39
CA VAL A 68 4.49 1.09 -10.29
C VAL A 68 5.87 1.46 -10.84
N VAL A 69 6.03 1.42 -12.16
CA VAL A 69 7.28 1.71 -12.89
C VAL A 69 7.19 2.94 -13.78
N ASN A 70 5.98 3.50 -13.98
CA ASN A 70 5.80 4.77 -14.66
C ASN A 70 4.42 5.38 -14.36
N VAL A 71 4.30 6.71 -14.52
CA VAL A 71 3.00 7.39 -14.66
C VAL A 71 2.71 7.58 -16.14
N VAL A 72 1.62 6.96 -16.62
CA VAL A 72 1.26 6.95 -18.04
C VAL A 72 0.47 8.21 -18.40
N SER A 73 -0.54 8.53 -17.59
CA SER A 73 -1.37 9.70 -17.79
C SER A 73 -1.98 10.12 -16.46
N PRO A 74 -1.62 11.30 -15.93
CA PRO A 74 -2.38 11.92 -14.86
C PRO A 74 -3.82 12.20 -15.33
N CYS A 75 -4.80 12.10 -14.44
CA CYS A 75 -6.16 12.57 -14.71
C CYS A 75 -6.19 14.11 -14.72
N ASP A 76 -7.14 14.74 -15.42
CA ASP A 76 -7.25 16.20 -15.50
C ASP A 76 -7.98 16.80 -14.28
N ARG A 77 -7.44 16.52 -13.09
CA ARG A 77 -7.97 16.96 -11.80
C ARG A 77 -6.87 17.54 -10.93
N VAL A 78 -7.24 18.48 -10.08
CA VAL A 78 -6.36 19.03 -9.05
C VAL A 78 -6.52 18.20 -7.78
N MET A 79 -5.38 17.86 -7.17
CA MET A 79 -5.31 17.28 -5.84
C MET A 79 -4.89 18.36 -4.85
N THR A 80 -5.53 18.44 -3.68
CA THR A 80 -5.09 19.33 -2.59
C THR A 80 -4.89 18.55 -1.30
N VAL A 81 -3.94 19.04 -0.49
CA VAL A 81 -3.61 18.46 0.80
C VAL A 81 -3.86 19.49 1.90
N VAL A 82 -4.73 19.16 2.85
CA VAL A 82 -5.09 20.03 3.97
C VAL A 82 -4.86 19.30 5.28
N GLU A 83 -4.09 19.91 6.19
CA GLU A 83 -3.95 19.45 7.57
C GLU A 83 -5.05 20.04 8.46
N TYR A 84 -5.50 19.27 9.44
CA TYR A 84 -6.46 19.71 10.44
C TYR A 84 -5.96 19.40 11.87
N PRO A 85 -6.39 20.18 12.89
CA PRO A 85 -6.06 19.90 14.28
C PRO A 85 -6.76 18.64 14.77
N GLU A 86 -6.41 18.15 15.95
CA GLU A 86 -7.26 17.17 16.61
C GLU A 86 -8.68 17.72 16.74
N SER A 87 -9.65 17.00 16.17
CA SER A 87 -11.00 17.48 15.95
C SER A 87 -11.97 16.29 15.96
N ASP A 88 -13.25 16.60 16.16
CA ASP A 88 -14.34 15.66 15.98
C ASP A 88 -14.44 15.21 14.50
N ASP A 89 -14.50 13.90 14.27
CA ASP A 89 -14.54 13.31 12.93
C ASP A 89 -15.75 13.78 12.12
N ALA A 90 -16.91 13.95 12.77
CA ALA A 90 -18.12 14.41 12.08
C ALA A 90 -17.96 15.85 11.57
N LYS A 91 -17.24 16.71 12.30
CA LYS A 91 -16.90 18.06 11.82
C LYS A 91 -15.94 18.02 10.62
N VAL A 92 -14.91 17.19 10.69
CA VAL A 92 -13.93 17.03 9.60
C VAL A 92 -14.63 16.52 8.35
N GLN A 93 -15.45 15.48 8.49
CA GLN A 93 -16.25 14.91 7.40
C GLN A 93 -17.20 15.95 6.80
N ALA A 94 -17.91 16.72 7.62
CA ALA A 94 -18.82 17.76 7.12
C ALA A 94 -18.09 18.85 6.29
N ILE A 95 -16.85 19.19 6.66
CA ILE A 95 -16.00 20.12 5.91
C ILE A 95 -15.56 19.48 4.59
N ALA A 96 -15.02 18.26 4.64
CA ALA A 96 -14.59 17.52 3.45
C ALA A 96 -15.74 17.32 2.45
N ASP A 97 -16.92 16.94 2.93
CA ASP A 97 -18.15 16.80 2.14
C ASP A 97 -18.56 18.13 1.52
N SER A 98 -18.37 19.26 2.22
CA SER A 98 -18.75 20.57 1.68
C SER A 98 -17.98 20.96 0.41
N TRP A 99 -16.79 20.39 0.20
CA TRP A 99 -15.96 20.64 -0.97
C TRP A 99 -16.37 19.82 -2.19
N THR A 100 -16.89 18.60 -1.98
CA THR A 100 -17.11 17.62 -3.04
C THR A 100 -18.58 17.26 -3.26
N LYS A 101 -19.48 17.62 -2.34
CA LYS A 101 -20.90 17.25 -2.40
C LYS A 101 -21.57 17.71 -3.69
N GLY A 102 -22.19 16.75 -4.38
CA GLY A 102 -22.88 16.97 -5.65
C GLY A 102 -21.95 17.12 -6.85
N THR A 103 -20.66 16.84 -6.67
CA THR A 103 -19.65 16.78 -7.72
C THR A 103 -19.16 15.34 -7.88
N ASP A 104 -18.27 15.12 -8.85
CA ASP A 104 -17.52 13.88 -9.02
C ASP A 104 -16.14 13.90 -8.33
N GLY A 105 -15.88 14.93 -7.52
CA GLY A 105 -14.71 15.00 -6.65
C GLY A 105 -14.85 14.12 -5.42
N TRP A 106 -13.74 13.87 -4.75
CA TRP A 106 -13.68 13.00 -3.58
C TRP A 106 -12.59 13.45 -2.60
N THR A 107 -12.81 13.18 -1.31
CA THR A 107 -11.83 13.45 -0.25
C THR A 107 -11.56 12.18 0.53
N GLU A 108 -10.28 11.84 0.67
CA GLU A 108 -9.78 10.83 1.60
C GLU A 108 -9.22 11.50 2.84
N GLY A 109 -9.42 10.91 4.02
CA GLY A 109 -8.91 11.44 5.27
C GLY A 109 -8.12 10.40 6.06
N GLY A 110 -7.03 10.83 6.69
CA GLY A 110 -6.21 9.98 7.56
C GLY A 110 -5.07 10.78 8.18
N ASN A 111 -4.65 10.41 9.40
CA ASN A 111 -3.50 11.02 10.09
C ASN A 111 -3.53 12.56 10.15
N ARG A 112 -4.70 13.16 10.43
CA ARG A 112 -4.89 14.62 10.48
C ARG A 112 -4.70 15.34 9.14
N MET A 113 -4.80 14.61 8.04
CA MET A 113 -4.68 15.12 6.68
C MET A 113 -5.94 14.78 5.87
N LEU A 114 -6.33 15.68 4.98
CA LEU A 114 -7.34 15.49 3.95
C LEU A 114 -6.69 15.62 2.58
N PHE A 115 -6.94 14.62 1.73
CA PHE A 115 -6.47 14.55 0.36
C PHE A 115 -7.71 14.65 -0.54
N THR A 116 -7.89 15.82 -1.15
CA THR A 116 -9.08 16.11 -1.96
C THR A 116 -8.73 16.12 -3.43
N ILE A 117 -9.37 15.24 -4.20
CA ILE A 117 -9.39 15.29 -5.66
C ILE A 117 -10.62 16.08 -6.07
N TRP A 118 -10.40 17.24 -6.67
CA TRP A 118 -11.47 18.16 -7.05
C TRP A 118 -12.18 17.70 -8.32
N ALA A 119 -13.38 18.26 -8.51
CA ALA A 119 -14.19 17.99 -9.69
C ALA A 119 -13.43 18.30 -10.99
N GLU A 120 -13.68 17.51 -12.04
CA GLU A 120 -13.01 17.69 -13.33
C GLU A 120 -13.27 19.07 -13.93
N GLY A 121 -12.20 19.67 -14.48
CA GLY A 121 -12.27 21.01 -15.07
C GLY A 121 -12.42 22.16 -14.07
N LEU A 122 -12.42 21.90 -12.75
CA LEU A 122 -12.47 22.97 -11.76
C LEU A 122 -11.12 23.72 -11.70
N PRO A 123 -11.07 25.03 -11.99
CA PRO A 123 -9.81 25.76 -12.03
C PRO A 123 -9.18 25.93 -10.64
N LEU A 124 -7.85 25.90 -10.57
CA LEU A 124 -7.09 26.07 -9.33
C LEU A 124 -7.45 27.36 -8.58
N ASP A 125 -7.71 28.48 -9.27
CA ASP A 125 -8.12 29.75 -8.63
C ASP A 125 -9.46 29.62 -7.90
N THR A 126 -10.37 28.80 -8.43
CA THR A 126 -11.67 28.53 -7.80
C THR A 126 -11.48 27.65 -6.56
N ILE A 127 -10.68 26.60 -6.68
CA ILE A 127 -10.30 25.72 -5.56
C ILE A 127 -9.63 26.53 -4.44
N SER A 128 -8.67 27.37 -4.80
CA SER A 128 -7.93 28.23 -3.87
C SER A 128 -8.88 29.17 -3.12
N SER A 129 -9.85 29.75 -3.84
CA SER A 129 -10.87 30.63 -3.26
C SER A 129 -11.80 29.88 -2.29
N ILE A 130 -12.21 28.65 -2.62
CA ILE A 130 -13.00 27.78 -1.74
C ILE A 130 -12.20 27.47 -0.47
N LEU A 131 -10.98 26.93 -0.61
CA LEU A 131 -10.14 26.56 0.54
C LEU A 131 -9.83 27.78 1.41
N THR A 132 -9.44 28.91 0.82
CA THR A 132 -9.13 30.13 1.59
C THR A 132 -10.35 30.61 2.39
N THR A 133 -11.54 30.56 1.80
CA THR A 133 -12.78 30.98 2.46
C THR A 133 -13.16 30.02 3.59
N THR A 134 -13.12 28.71 3.33
CA THR A 134 -13.48 27.70 4.32
C THR A 134 -12.48 27.68 5.47
N LEU A 135 -11.19 27.57 5.16
CA LEU A 135 -10.11 27.41 6.14
C LEU A 135 -9.82 28.71 6.92
N GLY A 136 -10.03 29.88 6.31
CA GLY A 136 -9.79 31.18 6.97
C GLY A 136 -10.65 31.42 8.23
N SER A 137 -11.70 30.62 8.44
CA SER A 137 -12.55 30.64 9.64
C SER A 137 -12.26 29.50 10.64
N LEU A 138 -11.35 28.59 10.29
CA LEU A 138 -11.08 27.37 11.04
C LEU A 138 -9.70 27.44 11.69
N GLU A 139 -9.68 27.54 13.01
CA GLU A 139 -8.43 27.53 13.79
C GLU A 139 -7.68 26.21 13.61
N GLY A 140 -6.38 26.29 13.31
CA GLY A 140 -5.47 25.15 13.23
C GLY A 140 -5.53 24.33 11.94
N TRP A 141 -6.35 24.73 10.96
CA TRP A 141 -6.38 24.09 9.64
C TRP A 141 -5.38 24.78 8.70
N GLU A 142 -4.64 23.98 7.93
CA GLU A 142 -3.59 24.48 7.05
C GLU A 142 -3.68 23.83 5.68
N TRP A 143 -3.67 24.64 4.62
CA TRP A 143 -3.56 24.16 3.25
C TRP A 143 -2.08 24.09 2.87
N HIS A 144 -1.57 22.88 2.66
CA HIS A 144 -0.16 22.62 2.39
C HIS A 144 0.20 22.76 0.92
N THR A 145 -0.55 22.12 0.04
CA THR A 145 -0.22 22.10 -1.38
C THR A 145 -1.41 21.82 -2.28
N ALA A 146 -1.26 22.17 -3.56
CA ALA A 146 -2.11 21.74 -4.66
C ALA A 146 -1.23 21.20 -5.79
N ALA A 147 -1.61 20.05 -6.34
CA ALA A 147 -0.94 19.40 -7.44
C ALA A 147 -1.91 19.25 -8.61
N GLY A 148 -1.65 19.97 -9.70
CA GLY A 148 -2.24 19.72 -11.01
C GLY A 148 -1.61 18.51 -11.72
N PRO A 149 -2.19 18.07 -12.86
CA PRO A 149 -1.68 16.94 -13.67
C PRO A 149 -0.19 17.04 -13.99
N GLU A 150 0.32 18.24 -14.24
CA GLU A 150 1.72 18.53 -14.56
C GLU A 150 2.69 18.16 -13.44
N HIS A 151 2.25 18.14 -12.19
CA HIS A 151 3.05 17.79 -11.02
C HIS A 151 3.08 16.27 -10.74
N ARG A 152 2.29 15.49 -11.49
CA ARG A 152 2.11 14.05 -11.28
C ARG A 152 2.79 13.22 -12.35
N THR A 153 3.89 13.73 -12.89
CA THR A 153 4.69 13.05 -13.90
C THR A 153 5.88 12.36 -13.26
N GLN A 154 6.44 11.36 -13.95
CA GLN A 154 7.65 10.68 -13.49
C GLN A 154 8.81 11.66 -13.18
N ALA A 155 8.89 12.78 -13.91
CA ALA A 155 9.95 13.78 -13.74
C ALA A 155 9.78 14.64 -12.48
N GLU A 156 8.54 14.88 -12.06
CA GLU A 156 8.22 15.71 -10.89
C GLU A 156 8.19 14.90 -9.59
N LEU A 157 7.94 13.59 -9.68
CA LEU A 157 7.91 12.66 -8.54
C LEU A 157 9.32 12.18 -8.16
N GLY A 158 10.17 13.13 -7.75
CA GLY A 158 11.60 12.92 -7.51
C GLY A 158 11.93 11.92 -6.40
N GLU A 159 11.01 11.70 -5.47
CA GLU A 159 11.11 10.77 -4.34
C GLU A 159 10.68 9.34 -4.69
N VAL A 160 9.97 9.12 -5.80
CA VAL A 160 9.53 7.80 -6.24
C VAL A 160 10.66 7.07 -6.95
N ASP A 161 10.85 5.81 -6.59
CA ASP A 161 11.73 4.89 -7.31
C ASP A 161 10.92 4.10 -8.34
N PHE A 162 10.99 4.54 -9.60
CA PHE A 162 10.36 3.89 -10.73
C PHE A 162 11.19 2.73 -11.31
N GLU A 163 12.40 2.49 -10.78
CA GLU A 163 13.18 1.32 -11.20
C GLU A 163 12.53 0.05 -10.65
N LEU A 164 12.16 -0.87 -11.55
CA LEU A 164 11.56 -2.14 -11.19
C LEU A 164 12.51 -2.90 -10.26
N ASP A 165 12.03 -3.19 -9.05
CA ASP A 165 12.75 -4.03 -8.12
C ASP A 165 12.77 -5.47 -8.65
N ARG A 166 13.94 -5.93 -9.07
CA ARG A 166 14.15 -7.31 -9.53
C ARG A 166 14.74 -8.20 -8.45
N GLU A 167 15.08 -7.63 -7.30
CA GLU A 167 15.67 -8.36 -6.18
C GLU A 167 14.54 -9.06 -5.42
N GLY A 168 14.09 -10.17 -6.00
CA GLY A 168 13.20 -11.11 -5.35
C GLY A 168 13.92 -12.02 -4.35
N PRO A 169 13.17 -12.81 -3.56
CA PRO A 169 13.76 -13.92 -2.84
C PRO A 169 14.51 -14.81 -3.84
N THR A 170 15.74 -15.20 -3.50
CA THR A 170 16.48 -16.16 -4.33
C THR A 170 15.64 -17.44 -4.38
N PRO A 171 15.22 -17.92 -5.57
CA PRO A 171 14.48 -19.17 -5.65
C PRO A 171 15.32 -20.26 -5.01
N PHE A 172 14.79 -20.90 -3.98
CA PHE A 172 15.43 -22.06 -3.36
C PHE A 172 14.49 -23.26 -3.50
N GLU A 173 15.06 -24.41 -3.82
CA GLU A 173 14.30 -25.65 -3.82
C GLU A 173 14.31 -26.22 -2.41
N THR A 174 13.13 -26.59 -1.91
CA THR A 174 12.99 -27.34 -0.67
C THR A 174 12.22 -28.62 -0.94
N ASP A 175 12.74 -29.74 -0.43
CA ASP A 175 12.07 -31.04 -0.35
C ASP A 175 11.15 -31.14 0.88
N TYR A 176 11.04 -30.05 1.65
CA TYR A 176 10.15 -30.00 2.81
C TYR A 176 8.68 -29.96 2.38
N TRP A 177 7.89 -30.87 2.94
CA TRP A 177 6.46 -30.98 2.71
C TRP A 177 5.71 -31.05 4.04
N ALA A 178 5.06 -29.95 4.43
CA ALA A 178 4.40 -29.82 5.73
C ALA A 178 3.34 -30.91 6.00
N PRO A 179 2.50 -31.33 5.03
CA PRO A 179 1.54 -32.41 5.27
C PRO A 179 2.17 -33.79 5.58
N ASP A 180 3.41 -34.05 5.17
CA ASP A 180 4.11 -35.31 5.45
C ASP A 180 4.91 -35.26 6.76
N ASP A 181 5.03 -34.09 7.40
CA ASP A 181 5.79 -33.92 8.62
C ASP A 181 4.96 -34.28 9.87
N PRO A 182 5.25 -35.40 10.55
CA PRO A 182 4.48 -35.86 11.70
C PRO A 182 4.59 -34.93 12.93
N GLU A 183 5.60 -34.05 12.98
CA GLU A 183 5.81 -33.12 14.10
C GLU A 183 4.68 -32.08 14.22
N TRP A 184 3.99 -31.78 13.11
CA TRP A 184 2.81 -30.91 13.14
C TRP A 184 1.61 -31.57 13.81
N ALA A 185 1.34 -32.82 13.45
CA ALA A 185 0.29 -33.59 14.09
C ALA A 185 0.56 -33.77 15.59
N ALA A 186 1.83 -33.99 15.97
CA ALA A 186 2.24 -34.06 17.37
C ALA A 186 1.98 -32.76 18.16
N ARG A 187 1.96 -31.61 17.47
CA ARG A 187 1.63 -30.28 18.02
C ARG A 187 0.16 -29.88 17.86
N GLY A 188 -0.68 -30.77 17.34
CA GLY A 188 -2.10 -30.51 17.12
C GLY A 188 -2.41 -29.68 15.87
N VAL A 189 -1.44 -29.43 15.01
CA VAL A 189 -1.63 -28.77 13.71
C VAL A 189 -1.99 -29.85 12.68
N THR A 190 -3.28 -30.08 12.50
CA THR A 190 -3.82 -31.06 11.52
C THR A 190 -4.75 -30.41 10.50
N ASP A 191 -4.99 -29.11 10.62
CA ASP A 191 -5.86 -28.36 9.73
C ASP A 191 -5.20 -28.17 8.36
N PRO A 192 -5.86 -28.58 7.24
CA PRO A 192 -5.28 -28.47 5.90
C PRO A 192 -4.90 -27.04 5.50
N ASP A 193 -5.69 -26.04 5.90
CA ASP A 193 -5.41 -24.64 5.53
C ASP A 193 -4.16 -24.11 6.25
N MET A 194 -4.02 -24.43 7.55
CA MET A 194 -2.79 -24.12 8.29
C MET A 194 -1.57 -24.86 7.72
N LEU A 195 -1.70 -26.15 7.37
CA LEU A 195 -0.60 -26.91 6.75
C LEU A 195 -0.20 -26.34 5.38
N ALA A 196 -1.18 -25.91 4.57
CA ALA A 196 -0.92 -25.23 3.30
C ALA A 196 -0.23 -23.87 3.52
N PHE A 197 -0.64 -23.11 4.54
CA PHE A 197 0.01 -21.86 4.91
C PHE A 197 1.46 -22.07 5.35
N ILE A 198 1.73 -23.07 6.18
CA ILE A 198 3.10 -23.46 6.58
C ILE A 198 3.92 -23.88 5.37
N GLN A 199 3.34 -24.71 4.47
CA GLN A 199 4.02 -25.13 3.25
C GLN A 199 4.41 -23.93 2.39
N ARG A 200 3.49 -22.99 2.22
CA ARG A 200 3.72 -21.77 1.46
C ARG A 200 4.87 -20.95 2.04
N LEU A 201 4.87 -20.73 3.36
CA LEU A 201 5.98 -20.05 4.04
C LEU A 201 7.31 -20.79 3.85
N ALA A 202 7.31 -22.11 3.96
CA ALA A 202 8.50 -22.93 3.74
C ALA A 202 8.98 -22.91 2.28
N SER A 203 8.12 -22.60 1.30
CA SER A 203 8.53 -22.44 -0.10
C SER A 203 8.97 -21.01 -0.46
N GLU A 204 8.56 -20.02 0.33
CA GLU A 204 8.83 -18.59 0.08
C GLU A 204 10.03 -18.06 0.88
N ASP A 205 10.34 -18.65 2.05
CA ASP A 205 11.44 -18.22 2.93
C ASP A 205 12.36 -19.40 3.29
N GLU A 206 13.61 -19.36 2.81
CA GLU A 206 14.61 -20.43 3.05
C GLU A 206 14.86 -20.64 4.54
N ARG A 207 14.80 -19.56 5.32
CA ARG A 207 15.00 -19.62 6.77
C ARG A 207 13.89 -20.41 7.43
N VAL A 208 12.64 -20.28 6.96
CA VAL A 208 11.51 -21.09 7.45
C VAL A 208 11.74 -22.56 7.11
N ALA A 209 12.01 -22.90 5.85
CA ALA A 209 12.29 -24.29 5.46
C ALA A 209 13.45 -24.91 6.26
N ARG A 210 14.54 -24.18 6.44
CA ARG A 210 15.72 -24.63 7.20
C ARG A 210 15.39 -24.85 8.67
N THR A 211 14.65 -23.93 9.27
CA THR A 211 14.20 -24.03 10.68
C THR A 211 13.34 -25.28 10.88
N LEU A 212 12.45 -25.59 9.93
CA LEU A 212 11.61 -26.79 9.96
C LEU A 212 12.42 -28.07 9.78
N LYS A 213 13.37 -28.10 8.83
CA LYS A 213 14.30 -29.23 8.66
C LYS A 213 15.17 -29.48 9.88
N ASN A 214 15.45 -28.44 10.67
CA ASN A 214 16.17 -28.54 11.95
C ASN A 214 15.28 -28.92 13.14
N GLY A 215 13.99 -29.23 12.91
CA GLY A 215 13.05 -29.66 13.94
C GLY A 215 12.58 -28.55 14.89
N LYS A 216 12.74 -27.28 14.49
CA LYS A 216 12.39 -26.11 15.32
C LYS A 216 10.98 -25.59 15.02
N HIS A 217 10.00 -26.50 14.96
CA HIS A 217 8.60 -26.20 14.61
C HIS A 217 7.97 -25.15 15.52
N ASP A 218 8.29 -25.15 16.81
CA ASP A 218 7.76 -24.18 17.77
C ASP A 218 8.20 -22.74 17.42
N ASN A 219 9.41 -22.56 16.91
CA ASN A 219 9.87 -21.25 16.46
C ASN A 219 9.09 -20.75 15.23
N VAL A 220 8.74 -21.66 14.31
CA VAL A 220 7.93 -21.31 13.15
C VAL A 220 6.49 -20.99 13.55
N MET A 221 5.93 -21.66 14.56
CA MET A 221 4.62 -21.28 15.11
C MET A 221 4.64 -19.87 15.73
N ILE A 222 5.67 -19.53 16.49
CA ILE A 222 5.84 -18.18 17.04
C ILE A 222 6.03 -17.15 15.92
N TYR A 223 6.75 -17.51 14.86
CA TYR A 223 6.91 -16.66 13.68
C TYR A 223 5.56 -16.41 12.98
N ILE A 224 4.76 -17.46 12.77
CA ILE A 224 3.41 -17.39 12.19
C ILE A 224 2.53 -16.47 13.02
N GLU A 225 2.44 -16.70 14.34
CA GLU A 225 1.62 -15.88 15.25
C GLU A 225 1.97 -14.39 15.12
N ARG A 226 3.26 -14.06 14.99
CA ARG A 226 3.72 -12.67 14.84
C ARG A 226 3.33 -12.04 13.52
N ILE A 227 3.45 -12.77 12.41
CA ILE A 227 3.13 -12.23 11.08
C ILE A 227 1.63 -12.19 10.81
N THR A 228 0.83 -12.95 11.56
CA THR A 228 -0.64 -12.94 11.47
C THR A 228 -1.33 -12.16 12.59
N SER A 229 -0.58 -11.60 13.54
CA SER A 229 -1.16 -10.85 14.67
C SER A 229 -1.69 -9.48 14.23
N ASP A 230 -2.91 -9.15 14.67
CA ASP A 230 -3.50 -7.83 14.48
C ASP A 230 -2.76 -6.72 15.28
N ASP A 231 -2.07 -7.09 16.38
CA ASP A 231 -1.23 -6.17 17.16
C ASP A 231 0.11 -6.83 17.54
N PRO A 232 1.13 -6.74 16.67
CA PRO A 232 2.45 -7.33 16.91
C PRO A 232 3.18 -6.79 18.15
N ARG A 233 2.78 -5.62 18.68
CA ARG A 233 3.41 -4.98 19.85
C ARG A 233 2.89 -5.56 21.16
N SER A 234 1.77 -6.28 21.13
CA SER A 234 1.22 -6.98 22.29
C SER A 234 1.93 -8.30 22.60
N LEU A 235 2.76 -8.78 21.67
CA LEU A 235 3.44 -10.08 21.78
C LEU A 235 4.70 -9.98 22.67
N PRO A 236 5.05 -11.05 23.41
CA PRO A 236 6.26 -11.08 24.24
C PRO A 236 7.53 -10.72 23.46
N PRO A 237 8.60 -10.21 24.10
CA PRO A 237 9.88 -10.03 23.42
C PRO A 237 10.49 -11.39 23.03
N LEU A 238 11.36 -11.39 22.02
CA LEU A 238 12.09 -12.58 21.57
C LEU A 238 13.43 -12.69 22.29
N ASP A 239 13.77 -13.89 22.74
CA ASP A 239 15.06 -14.21 23.38
C ASP A 239 16.18 -14.52 22.35
N GLY A 240 15.87 -14.47 21.06
CA GLY A 240 16.81 -14.74 19.96
C GLY A 240 16.13 -14.79 18.59
N PRO A 241 16.89 -15.06 17.51
CA PRO A 241 16.32 -15.23 16.17
C PRO A 241 15.38 -16.44 16.15
N LEU A 242 14.18 -16.25 15.60
CA LEU A 242 13.21 -17.34 15.44
C LEU A 242 13.62 -18.29 14.32
N LEU A 243 14.11 -17.75 13.22
CA LEU A 243 14.45 -18.50 12.02
C LEU A 243 15.97 -18.66 11.90
N ASP A 244 16.40 -19.82 11.42
CA ASP A 244 17.79 -20.13 11.15
C ASP A 244 18.27 -19.42 9.88
N GLU A 245 19.41 -18.72 9.98
CA GLU A 245 20.02 -18.00 8.85
C GLU A 245 20.48 -18.95 7.71
N PRO A 246 20.56 -18.45 6.46
CA PRO A 246 21.08 -19.18 5.30
C PRO A 246 22.57 -19.57 5.41
#